data_AF-A0A832GZT9-F1
#
_entry.id   AF-A0A832GZT9-F1
#
_cell.length_a   1.000
_cell.length_b   1.000
_cell.length_c   1.000
_cell.angle_alpha   90.00
_cell.angle_beta   90.00
_cell.angle_gamma   90.00
#
_symmetry.space_group_name_H-M   'P 1'
#
loop_
_entity.id
_entity.type
_entity.pdbx_description
1 polymer ?
#
loop_
_entity_poly.entity_id
_entity_poly.type
_entity_poly.pdbx_seq_one_letter_code
_entity_poly.pdbx_strand_id
1 'polypeptide(L)'
;GSLLGVLAALRRGARLDGFLQTLGLALASTPTFWLGMAIFAALLPSGFAPYGRVSTGLALATGFQATTGFYLLDALLQLNLPVFLDVLARLIPPALAVAAYPLGVCLRISRALVADALLEEYVRAAVAWGVKRRVVVWSYAFRAALPGLVQVAGIAFAYSVVDAMVVEYVFGREGLGRLLFDAVTLSDFKLAIGLLVLVATFYLVVNTLADIAQALIDPRVKL
;
A
#
# COMPACT_ATOMS: atom_id res chain seq x y z
N GLY A 1 3.36 -7.27 -2.71
CA GLY A 1 2.45 -7.84 -3.72
C GLY A 1 3.22 -8.55 -4.82
N SER A 2 3.85 -7.81 -5.72
CA SER A 2 4.40 -8.34 -6.98
C SER A 2 5.43 -9.46 -6.81
N LEU A 3 6.37 -9.34 -5.86
CA LEU A 3 7.34 -10.40 -5.59
C LEU A 3 6.69 -11.72 -5.13
N LEU A 4 5.65 -11.64 -4.29
CA LEU A 4 4.86 -12.80 -3.87
C LEU A 4 4.07 -13.38 -5.04
N GLY A 5 3.58 -12.53 -5.95
CA GLY A 5 2.93 -12.97 -7.18
C GLY A 5 3.86 -13.73 -8.12
N VAL A 6 5.09 -13.25 -8.31
CA VAL A 6 6.14 -13.98 -9.04
C VAL A 6 6.41 -15.34 -8.39
N LEU A 7 6.58 -15.37 -7.06
CA LEU A 7 6.82 -16.62 -6.33
C LEU A 7 5.66 -17.62 -6.50
N ALA A 8 4.42 -17.15 -6.42
CA ALA A 8 3.23 -17.96 -6.64
C ALA A 8 3.15 -18.49 -8.09
N ALA A 9 3.47 -17.66 -9.09
CA ALA A 9 3.51 -18.07 -10.49
C ALA A 9 4.54 -19.17 -10.76
N LEU A 10 5.74 -19.06 -10.16
CA LEU A 10 6.79 -20.08 -10.31
C LEU A 10 6.47 -21.41 -9.64
N ARG A 11 5.52 -21.42 -8.70
CA ARG A 11 5.04 -22.63 -8.01
C ARG A 11 3.57 -22.90 -8.33
N ARG A 12 3.13 -22.59 -9.56
CA ARG A 12 1.75 -22.78 -10.02
C ARG A 12 1.24 -24.18 -9.67
N GLY A 13 0.10 -24.25 -8.99
CA GLY A 13 -0.52 -25.50 -8.54
C GLY A 13 0.04 -26.10 -7.24
N ALA A 14 1.11 -25.55 -6.67
CA ALA A 14 1.57 -25.93 -5.34
C ALA A 14 0.68 -25.34 -4.24
N ARG A 15 0.74 -25.93 -3.03
CA ARG A 15 0.04 -25.39 -1.85
C ARG A 15 0.39 -23.93 -1.56
N LEU A 16 1.62 -23.51 -1.85
CA LEU A 16 2.04 -22.12 -1.68
C LEU A 16 1.31 -21.16 -2.62
N ASP A 17 1.11 -21.54 -3.89
CA ASP A 17 0.32 -20.73 -4.84
C ASP A 17 -1.12 -20.61 -4.35
N GLY A 18 -1.74 -21.73 -3.97
CA GLY A 18 -3.09 -21.73 -3.39
C GLY A 18 -3.22 -20.81 -2.17
N PHE A 19 -2.30 -20.91 -1.20
CA PHE A 19 -2.29 -20.04 -0.02
C PHE A 19 -2.10 -18.55 -0.36
N LEU A 20 -1.17 -18.23 -1.27
CA LEU A 20 -0.92 -16.84 -1.66
C LEU A 20 -2.10 -16.25 -2.44
N GLN A 21 -2.80 -17.06 -3.24
CA GLN A 21 -4.02 -16.62 -3.94
C GLN A 21 -5.18 -16.41 -2.97
N THR A 22 -5.40 -17.31 -2.00
CA THR A 22 -6.46 -17.12 -0.99
C THR A 22 -6.16 -15.93 -0.09
N LEU A 23 -4.91 -15.75 0.33
CA LEU A 23 -4.47 -14.57 1.07
C LEU A 23 -4.67 -13.30 0.23
N GLY A 24 -4.24 -13.30 -1.03
CA GLY A 24 -4.42 -12.16 -1.93
C GLY A 24 -5.88 -11.80 -2.17
N LEU A 25 -6.77 -12.81 -2.23
CA LEU A 25 -8.22 -12.60 -2.34
C LEU A 25 -8.78 -12.03 -1.04
N ALA A 26 -8.43 -12.62 0.11
CA ALA A 26 -8.88 -12.13 1.41
C ALA A 26 -8.47 -10.66 1.62
N LEU A 27 -7.22 -10.32 1.34
CA LEU A 27 -6.71 -8.95 1.49
C LEU A 27 -7.37 -7.96 0.50
N ALA A 28 -7.67 -8.38 -0.73
CA ALA A 28 -8.27 -7.50 -1.73
C ALA A 28 -9.80 -7.33 -1.55
N SER A 29 -10.46 -8.28 -0.88
CA SER A 29 -11.92 -8.28 -0.71
C SER A 29 -12.38 -7.85 0.68
N THR A 30 -11.48 -7.81 1.67
CA THR A 30 -11.83 -7.33 3.00
C THR A 30 -11.88 -5.81 3.00
N PRO A 31 -12.99 -5.17 3.42
CA PRO A 31 -13.03 -3.73 3.56
C PRO A 31 -11.93 -3.23 4.50
N THR A 32 -11.18 -2.22 4.07
CA THR A 32 -9.97 -1.74 4.76
C THR A 32 -10.27 -1.27 6.19
N PHE A 33 -11.44 -0.68 6.44
CA PHE A 33 -11.85 -0.27 7.78
C PHE A 33 -12.16 -1.45 8.71
N TRP A 34 -12.77 -2.54 8.22
CA TRP A 34 -12.99 -3.75 9.02
C TRP A 34 -11.67 -4.37 9.42
N LEU A 35 -10.73 -4.45 8.48
CA LEU A 35 -9.39 -4.95 8.77
C LEU A 35 -8.67 -4.05 9.77
N GLY A 36 -8.75 -2.73 9.61
CA GLY A 36 -8.21 -1.75 10.56
C GLY A 36 -8.80 -1.92 11.96
N MET A 37 -10.13 -2.06 12.08
CA MET A 37 -10.81 -2.32 13.34
C MET A 37 -10.41 -3.66 13.95
N ALA A 38 -10.26 -4.72 13.15
CA ALA A 38 -9.81 -6.03 13.62
C ALA A 38 -8.37 -5.99 14.14
N ILE A 39 -7.46 -5.31 13.43
CA ILE A 39 -6.08 -5.09 13.87
C ILE A 39 -6.08 -4.28 15.18
N PHE A 40 -6.87 -3.22 15.25
CA PHE A 40 -7.00 -2.40 16.45
C PHE A 40 -7.46 -3.25 17.64
N ALA A 41 -8.55 -4.02 17.47
CA ALA A 41 -9.11 -4.86 18.51
C ALA A 41 -8.15 -5.98 18.95
N ALA A 42 -7.39 -6.56 18.02
CA ALA A 42 -6.40 -7.59 18.32
C ALA A 42 -5.22 -7.08 19.16
N LEU A 43 -4.92 -5.78 19.10
CA LEU A 43 -3.82 -5.16 19.86
C LEU A 43 -4.24 -4.74 21.27
N LEU A 44 -5.52 -4.44 21.52
CA LEU A 44 -6.00 -3.98 22.83
C LEU A 44 -5.63 -4.90 24.02
N PRO A 45 -5.72 -6.25 23.92
CA PRO A 45 -5.36 -7.14 25.03
C PRO A 45 -3.89 -7.04 25.47
N SER A 46 -3.00 -6.55 24.60
CA SER A 46 -1.59 -6.35 24.93
C SER A 46 -1.33 -5.10 25.79
N GLY A 47 -2.36 -4.31 26.11
CA GLY A 47 -2.24 -3.02 26.77
C GLY A 47 -1.77 -1.90 25.83
N PHE A 48 -1.48 -2.22 24.57
CA PHE A 48 -1.13 -1.25 23.55
C PHE A 48 -2.38 -0.77 22.80
N ALA A 49 -2.74 0.50 22.99
CA ALA A 49 -3.76 1.16 22.18
C ALA A 49 -3.09 1.83 20.96
N PRO A 50 -3.29 1.37 19.71
CA PRO A 50 -2.67 1.96 18.52
C PRO A 50 -3.35 3.27 18.07
N TYR A 51 -3.83 4.07 19.02
CA TYR A 51 -4.54 5.33 18.76
C TYR A 51 -3.58 6.52 18.76
N GLY A 52 -3.80 7.47 17.86
CA GLY A 52 -3.02 8.71 17.77
C GLY A 52 -1.62 8.53 17.19
N ARG A 53 -0.84 9.61 17.18
CA ARG A 53 0.52 9.63 16.60
C ARG A 53 1.61 9.27 17.61
N VAL A 54 1.39 9.57 18.88
CA VAL A 54 2.30 9.30 20.02
C VAL A 54 1.46 9.13 21.28
N SER A 55 1.95 8.35 22.25
CA SER A 55 1.35 8.24 23.58
C SER A 55 1.40 9.59 24.30
N THR A 56 0.24 10.09 24.74
CA THR A 56 0.14 11.35 25.49
C THR A 56 1.00 11.33 26.75
N GLY A 57 1.03 10.20 27.48
CA GLY A 57 1.84 10.07 28.69
C GLY A 57 3.34 10.14 28.39
N LEU A 58 3.77 9.52 27.30
CA LEU A 58 5.18 9.52 26.89
C LEU A 58 5.61 10.90 26.37
N ALA A 59 4.75 11.56 25.58
CA ALA A 59 5.01 12.89 25.06
C ALA A 59 5.16 13.91 26.20
N LEU A 60 4.29 13.84 27.21
CA LEU A 60 4.36 14.70 28.40
C LEU A 60 5.59 14.39 29.26
N ALA A 61 5.90 13.12 29.50
CA ALA A 61 7.03 12.72 30.34
C ALA A 61 8.39 13.09 29.72
N THR A 62 8.48 13.09 28.40
CA THR A 62 9.73 13.39 27.67
C THR A 62 9.79 14.83 27.15
N GLY A 63 8.72 15.62 27.31
CA GLY A 63 8.64 16.98 26.77
C GLY A 63 8.68 17.05 25.23
N PHE A 64 8.26 15.98 24.56
CA PHE A 64 8.33 15.88 23.10
C PHE A 64 7.48 16.96 22.42
N GLN A 65 8.08 17.66 21.44
CA GLN A 65 7.37 18.65 20.63
C GLN A 65 7.48 18.34 19.14
N ALA A 66 6.38 18.43 18.41
CA ALA A 66 6.38 18.23 16.96
C ALA A 66 6.88 19.49 16.25
N THR A 67 8.16 19.52 15.86
CA THR A 67 8.79 20.66 15.18
C THR A 67 8.46 20.70 13.69
N THR A 68 8.56 19.57 12.99
CA THR A 68 8.32 19.49 11.54
C THR A 68 6.92 18.95 11.23
N GLY A 69 6.27 18.29 12.20
CA GLY A 69 5.02 17.56 12.01
C GLY A 69 5.25 16.11 11.56
N PHE A 70 6.48 15.72 11.24
CA PHE A 70 6.86 14.33 11.00
C PHE A 70 7.41 13.71 12.28
N TYR A 71 6.54 13.07 13.07
CA TYR A 71 6.85 12.61 14.43
C TYR A 71 8.05 11.64 14.49
N LEU A 72 8.25 10.78 13.48
CA LEU A 72 9.43 9.91 13.42
C LEU A 72 10.73 10.70 13.24
N LEU A 73 10.70 11.71 12.37
CA LEU A 73 11.85 12.57 12.13
C LEU A 73 12.13 13.45 13.36
N ASP A 74 11.08 14.06 13.92
CA ASP A 74 11.17 14.89 15.12
C ASP A 74 11.72 14.10 16.32
N ALA A 75 11.33 12.84 16.48
CA ALA A 75 11.85 11.97 17.54
C ALA A 75 13.34 11.66 17.37
N LEU A 76 13.81 11.47 16.12
CA LEU A 76 15.24 11.29 15.83
C LEU A 76 16.03 12.58 16.04
N LEU A 77 15.50 13.73 15.61
CA LEU A 77 16.13 15.04 15.79
C LEU A 77 16.30 15.40 17.27
N GLN A 78 15.34 15.00 18.10
CA GLN A 78 15.38 15.19 19.55
C GLN A 78 16.10 14.05 20.30
N LEU A 79 16.67 13.08 19.56
CA LEU A 79 17.36 11.89 20.11
C LEU A 79 16.51 11.10 21.12
N ASN A 80 15.19 11.16 20.96
CA ASN A 80 14.22 10.54 21.87
C ASN A 80 13.80 9.16 21.33
N LEU A 81 14.66 8.16 21.59
CA LEU A 81 14.42 6.77 21.18
C LEU A 81 13.09 6.19 21.70
N PRO A 82 12.67 6.42 22.96
CA PRO A 82 11.37 5.97 23.44
C PRO A 82 10.21 6.46 22.58
N VAL A 83 10.20 7.76 22.24
CA VAL A 83 9.16 8.34 21.38
C VAL A 83 9.25 7.80 19.96
N PHE A 84 10.46 7.62 19.42
CA PHE A 84 10.63 7.04 18.09
C PHE A 84 10.00 5.65 17.98
N LEU A 85 10.26 4.79 18.97
CA LEU A 85 9.70 3.43 19.00
C LEU A 85 8.17 3.43 19.17
N ASP A 86 7.62 4.30 20.02
CA ASP A 86 6.18 4.41 20.20
C ASP A 86 5.48 4.93 18.93
N VAL A 87 6.04 5.96 18.28
CA VAL A 87 5.52 6.49 17.00
C VAL A 87 5.57 5.42 15.92
N LEU A 88 6.66 4.65 15.83
CA LEU A 88 6.80 3.57 14.86
C LEU A 88 5.77 2.45 15.14
N ALA A 89 5.63 2.03 16.40
CA ALA A 89 4.66 1.03 16.80
C ALA A 89 3.21 1.45 16.51
N ARG A 90 2.87 2.74 16.64
CA ARG A 90 1.55 3.30 16.30
C ARG A 90 1.35 3.54 14.80
N LEU A 91 2.42 3.57 14.01
CA LEU A 91 2.35 3.72 12.56
C LEU A 91 2.14 2.39 11.82
N ILE A 92 2.68 1.29 12.35
CA ILE A 92 2.61 -0.03 11.69
C ILE A 92 1.15 -0.51 11.50
N PRO A 93 0.26 -0.49 12.51
CA PRO A 93 -1.11 -0.99 12.37
C PRO A 93 -1.93 -0.30 11.26
N PRO A 94 -2.04 1.05 11.20
CA PRO A 94 -2.76 1.71 10.12
C PRO A 94 -2.08 1.50 8.76
N ALA A 95 -0.73 1.45 8.71
CA ALA A 95 -0.01 1.18 7.47
C ALA A 95 -0.32 -0.23 6.92
N LEU A 96 -0.44 -1.24 7.80
CA LEU A 96 -0.83 -2.60 7.41
C LEU A 96 -2.26 -2.66 6.89
N ALA A 97 -3.18 -1.93 7.52
CA ALA A 97 -4.57 -1.84 7.06
C ALA A 97 -4.62 -1.25 5.64
N VAL A 98 -4.02 -0.08 5.41
CA VAL A 98 -4.00 0.58 4.10
C VAL A 98 -3.25 -0.26 3.05
N ALA A 99 -2.17 -0.94 3.43
CA ALA A 99 -1.38 -1.75 2.50
C ALA A 99 -2.08 -3.05 2.08
N ALA A 100 -3.11 -3.52 2.81
CA ALA A 100 -3.75 -4.81 2.55
C ALA A 100 -4.31 -4.91 1.12
N TYR A 101 -5.13 -3.94 0.72
CA TYR A 101 -5.73 -3.89 -0.62
C TYR A 101 -4.68 -3.91 -1.75
N PRO A 102 -3.71 -2.97 -1.82
CA PRO A 102 -2.71 -2.97 -2.88
C PRO A 102 -1.82 -4.21 -2.84
N LEU A 103 -1.52 -4.77 -1.65
CA LEU A 103 -0.78 -6.01 -1.54
C LEU A 103 -1.52 -7.18 -2.18
N GLY A 104 -2.80 -7.33 -1.89
CA GLY A 104 -3.65 -8.41 -2.41
C GLY A 104 -3.83 -8.33 -3.92
N VAL A 105 -4.18 -7.14 -4.42
CA VAL A 105 -4.38 -6.90 -5.86
C VAL A 105 -3.07 -7.12 -6.64
N CYS A 106 -1.96 -6.51 -6.21
CA CYS A 106 -0.69 -6.66 -6.90
C CYS A 106 -0.17 -8.11 -6.88
N LEU A 107 -0.40 -8.86 -5.79
CA LEU A 107 -0.04 -10.27 -5.72
C LEU A 107 -0.79 -11.07 -6.79
N ARG A 108 -2.12 -10.93 -6.86
CA ARG A 108 -2.97 -11.71 -7.79
C ARG A 108 -2.66 -11.38 -9.25
N ILE A 109 -2.60 -10.10 -9.59
CA ILE A 109 -2.33 -9.66 -10.95
C ILE A 109 -0.89 -10.04 -11.36
N SER A 110 0.10 -9.84 -10.48
CA SER A 110 1.47 -10.28 -10.79
C SER A 110 1.57 -11.77 -11.00
N ARG A 111 0.84 -12.58 -10.23
CA ARG A 111 0.83 -14.02 -10.42
C ARG A 111 0.23 -14.38 -11.79
N ALA A 112 -0.88 -13.76 -12.17
CA ALA A 112 -1.53 -14.02 -13.46
C ALA A 112 -0.61 -13.64 -14.63
N LEU A 113 -0.16 -12.38 -14.70
CA LEU A 113 0.66 -11.87 -15.78
C LEU A 113 1.98 -12.64 -15.94
N VAL A 114 2.65 -12.97 -14.84
CA VAL A 114 3.91 -13.74 -14.88
C VAL A 114 3.65 -15.19 -15.29
N ALA A 115 2.56 -15.81 -14.82
CA ALA A 115 2.23 -17.17 -15.22
C ALA A 115 1.90 -17.28 -16.71
N ASP A 116 1.23 -16.28 -17.28
CA ASP A 116 0.92 -16.23 -18.70
C ASP A 116 2.18 -15.93 -19.53
N ALA A 117 2.99 -14.96 -19.10
CA ALA A 117 4.27 -14.65 -19.76
C ALA A 117 5.23 -15.85 -19.81
N LEU A 118 5.22 -16.72 -18.79
CA LEU A 118 6.04 -17.95 -18.78
C LEU A 118 5.62 -18.97 -19.84
N LEU A 119 4.40 -18.88 -20.38
CA LEU A 119 3.88 -19.77 -21.42
C LEU A 119 4.15 -19.26 -22.84
N GLU A 120 4.61 -18.02 -22.97
CA GLU A 120 4.87 -17.38 -24.26
C GLU A 120 6.03 -18.00 -25.04
N GLU A 121 5.97 -17.93 -26.37
CA GLU A 121 6.95 -18.56 -27.25
C GLU A 121 8.38 -18.01 -27.06
N TYR A 122 8.52 -16.70 -26.83
CA TYR A 122 9.83 -16.08 -26.59
C TYR A 122 10.50 -16.60 -25.31
N VAL A 123 9.71 -16.96 -24.28
CA VAL A 123 10.23 -17.59 -23.05
C VAL A 123 10.67 -19.02 -23.34
N ARG A 124 9.88 -19.80 -24.08
CA ARG A 124 10.24 -21.17 -24.46
C ARG A 124 11.51 -21.20 -25.31
N ALA A 125 11.66 -20.27 -26.25
CA ALA A 125 12.87 -20.11 -27.05
C ALA A 125 14.10 -19.79 -26.18
N ALA A 126 13.98 -18.87 -25.22
CA ALA A 126 15.06 -18.55 -24.29
C ALA A 126 15.48 -19.76 -23.44
N VAL A 127 14.52 -20.57 -22.99
CA VAL A 127 14.81 -21.83 -22.27
C VAL A 127 15.52 -22.84 -23.17
N ALA A 128 15.09 -23.00 -24.42
CA ALA A 128 15.72 -23.89 -25.39
C ALA A 128 17.17 -23.48 -25.72
N TRP A 129 17.47 -22.18 -25.68
CA TRP A 129 18.83 -21.65 -25.83
C TRP A 129 19.70 -21.76 -24.57
N GLY A 130 19.20 -22.38 -23.49
CA GLY A 130 19.96 -22.61 -22.27
C GLY A 130 20.11 -21.37 -21.37
N VAL A 131 19.26 -20.36 -21.54
CA VAL A 131 19.28 -19.16 -20.68
C VAL A 131 18.99 -19.56 -19.22
N LYS A 132 19.80 -19.05 -18.29
CA LYS A 132 19.66 -19.33 -16.85
C LYS A 132 18.25 -19.00 -16.37
N ARG A 133 17.64 -19.89 -15.57
CA ARG A 133 16.29 -19.74 -15.01
C ARG A 133 16.03 -18.36 -14.38
N ARG A 134 16.99 -17.82 -13.62
CA ARG A 134 16.85 -16.50 -12.99
C ARG A 134 16.67 -15.37 -14.01
N VAL A 135 17.37 -15.45 -15.15
CA VAL A 135 17.28 -14.46 -16.23
C VAL A 135 15.94 -14.60 -16.95
N VAL A 136 15.49 -15.84 -17.23
CA VAL A 136 14.16 -16.10 -17.81
C VAL A 136 13.05 -15.47 -16.95
N VAL A 137 13.11 -15.65 -15.63
CA VAL A 137 12.08 -15.12 -14.72
C VAL A 137 12.10 -13.58 -14.68
N TRP A 138 13.25 -12.96 -14.38
CA TRP A 138 13.29 -11.53 -14.10
C TRP A 138 13.37 -10.66 -15.35
N SER A 139 14.09 -11.11 -16.38
CA SER A 139 14.38 -10.31 -17.57
C SER A 139 13.40 -10.55 -18.71
N TYR A 140 12.78 -11.73 -18.79
CA TYR A 140 11.79 -12.06 -19.83
C TYR A 140 10.37 -12.02 -19.27
N ALA A 141 10.02 -12.92 -18.36
CA ALA A 141 8.63 -13.05 -17.89
C ALA A 141 8.17 -11.85 -17.03
N PHE A 142 8.94 -11.46 -16.01
CA PHE A 142 8.58 -10.33 -15.15
C PHE A 142 8.61 -9.00 -15.91
N ARG A 143 9.60 -8.81 -16.79
CA ARG A 143 9.69 -7.61 -17.62
C ARG A 143 8.48 -7.46 -18.55
N ALA A 144 7.98 -8.56 -19.12
CA ALA A 144 6.76 -8.55 -19.93
C ALA A 144 5.50 -8.25 -19.10
N ALA A 145 5.50 -8.58 -17.80
CA ALA A 145 4.39 -8.27 -16.89
C ALA A 145 4.42 -6.81 -16.35
N LEU A 146 5.55 -6.10 -16.46
CA LEU A 146 5.71 -4.75 -15.88
C LEU A 146 4.66 -3.74 -16.34
N PRO A 147 4.29 -3.64 -17.63
CA PRO A 147 3.31 -2.64 -18.06
C PRO A 147 1.96 -2.78 -17.35
N GLY A 148 1.43 -4.01 -17.29
CA GLY A 148 0.18 -4.29 -16.57
C GLY A 148 0.31 -4.13 -15.05
N LEU A 149 1.49 -4.41 -14.49
CA LEU A 149 1.74 -4.20 -13.06
C LEU A 149 1.79 -2.73 -12.67
N VAL A 150 2.37 -1.87 -13.50
CA VAL A 150 2.45 -0.43 -13.26
C VAL A 150 1.06 0.18 -13.28
N GLN A 151 0.24 -0.19 -14.27
CA GLN A 151 -1.15 0.26 -14.36
C GLN A 151 -1.95 -0.12 -13.10
N VAL A 152 -1.88 -1.38 -12.69
CA VAL A 152 -2.60 -1.87 -11.51
C VAL A 152 -2.06 -1.26 -10.22
N ALA A 153 -0.75 -1.04 -10.12
CA ALA A 153 -0.16 -0.37 -8.96
C ALA A 153 -0.62 1.08 -8.84
N GLY A 154 -0.73 1.81 -9.96
CA GLY A 154 -1.27 3.17 -9.99
C GLY A 154 -2.71 3.22 -9.48
N ILE A 155 -3.58 2.35 -10.01
CA ILE A 155 -4.98 2.21 -9.57
C ILE A 155 -5.03 1.86 -8.07
N ALA A 156 -4.24 0.88 -7.64
CA ALA A 156 -4.25 0.42 -6.25
C ALA A 156 -3.74 1.48 -5.27
N PHE A 157 -2.75 2.29 -5.67
CA PHE A 157 -2.31 3.45 -4.90
C PHE A 157 -3.45 4.46 -4.75
N ALA A 158 -4.15 4.75 -5.83
CA ALA A 158 -5.28 5.67 -5.85
C ALA A 158 -6.38 5.24 -4.87
N TYR A 159 -6.77 3.96 -4.87
CA TYR A 159 -7.71 3.40 -3.90
C TYR A 159 -7.18 3.49 -2.46
N SER A 160 -5.88 3.28 -2.25
CA SER A 160 -5.29 3.34 -0.91
C SER A 160 -5.37 4.73 -0.27
N VAL A 161 -5.35 5.81 -1.07
CA VAL A 161 -5.53 7.18 -0.58
C VAL A 161 -6.94 7.38 -0.04
N VAL A 162 -7.95 6.87 -0.74
CA VAL A 162 -9.35 6.93 -0.30
C VAL A 162 -9.57 6.08 0.94
N ASP A 163 -9.04 4.86 0.95
CA ASP A 163 -9.15 3.94 2.09
C ASP A 163 -8.46 4.49 3.35
N ALA A 164 -7.33 5.18 3.18
CA ALA A 164 -6.60 5.80 4.27
C ALA A 164 -7.47 6.78 5.06
N MET A 165 -8.46 7.42 4.44
CA MET A 165 -9.36 8.36 5.12
C MET A 165 -10.15 7.70 6.24
N VAL A 166 -10.64 6.48 6.03
CA VAL A 166 -11.38 5.73 7.05
C VAL A 166 -10.42 5.17 8.10
N VAL A 167 -9.23 4.76 7.69
CA VAL A 167 -8.18 4.28 8.60
C VAL A 167 -7.71 5.39 9.55
N GLU A 168 -7.59 6.63 9.06
CA GLU A 168 -7.27 7.79 9.89
C GLU A 168 -8.26 7.95 11.05
N TYR A 169 -9.56 7.78 10.76
CA TYR A 169 -10.60 7.84 11.77
C TYR A 169 -10.48 6.71 12.80
N VAL A 170 -10.35 5.46 12.33
CA VAL A 170 -10.26 4.27 13.21
C VAL A 170 -9.07 4.35 14.16
N PHE A 171 -7.90 4.79 13.68
CA PHE A 171 -6.68 4.89 14.49
C PHE A 171 -6.48 6.27 15.11
N GLY A 172 -7.44 7.19 14.98
CA GLY A 172 -7.34 8.52 15.58
C GLY A 172 -6.18 9.37 15.05
N ARG A 173 -5.76 9.15 13.80
CA ARG A 173 -4.68 9.91 13.19
C ARG A 173 -5.23 11.19 12.57
N GLU A 174 -4.50 12.28 12.77
CA GLU A 174 -4.76 13.53 12.05
C GLU A 174 -4.30 13.36 10.60
N GLY A 175 -5.19 13.66 9.66
CA GLY A 175 -4.92 13.60 8.24
C GLY A 175 -6.07 14.24 7.46
N LEU A 176 -5.95 14.25 6.12
CA LEU A 176 -6.92 14.93 5.25
C LEU A 176 -8.29 14.24 5.28
N GLY A 177 -8.34 12.92 5.48
CA GLY A 177 -9.58 12.17 5.56
C GLY A 177 -10.35 12.47 6.84
N ARG A 178 -9.66 12.48 7.98
CA ARG A 178 -10.27 12.91 9.25
C ARG A 178 -10.77 14.35 9.18
N LEU A 179 -9.98 15.27 8.61
CA LEU A 179 -10.40 16.66 8.43
C LEU A 179 -11.65 16.79 7.54
N LEU A 180 -11.74 15.98 6.47
CA LEU A 180 -12.94 15.95 5.64
C LEU A 180 -14.15 15.44 6.42
N PHE A 181 -13.98 14.36 7.20
CA PHE A 181 -15.05 13.81 8.03
C PHE A 181 -15.58 14.84 9.04
N ASP A 182 -14.66 15.55 9.71
CA ASP A 182 -15.00 16.59 10.68
C ASP A 182 -15.72 17.76 9.99
N ALA A 183 -15.25 18.20 8.81
CA ALA A 183 -15.87 19.26 8.02
C ALA A 183 -17.32 18.91 7.61
N VAL A 184 -17.55 17.68 7.15
CA VAL A 184 -18.89 17.20 6.77
C VAL A 184 -19.81 17.12 8.00
N THR A 185 -19.31 16.60 9.12
CA THR A 185 -20.07 16.47 10.36
C THR A 185 -20.47 17.83 10.94
N LEU A 186 -19.58 18.81 10.85
CA LEU A 186 -19.83 20.20 11.28
C LEU A 186 -20.55 21.05 10.23
N SER A 187 -20.97 20.46 9.10
CA SER A 187 -21.60 21.16 7.97
C SER A 187 -20.76 22.33 7.41
N ASP A 188 -19.44 22.26 7.54
CA ASP A 188 -18.50 23.17 6.89
C ASP A 188 -18.25 22.71 5.44
N PHE A 189 -19.24 22.95 4.59
CA PHE A 189 -19.18 22.56 3.18
C PHE A 189 -18.07 23.30 2.40
N LYS A 190 -17.64 24.48 2.86
CA LYS A 190 -16.55 25.22 2.21
C LYS A 190 -15.23 24.46 2.39
N LEU A 191 -14.93 24.05 3.62
CA LEU A 191 -13.75 23.24 3.90
C LEU A 191 -13.85 21.88 3.21
N ALA A 192 -15.01 21.21 3.27
CA ALA A 192 -15.18 19.90 2.67
C ALA A 192 -14.96 19.91 1.15
N ILE A 193 -15.55 20.87 0.42
CA ILE A 193 -15.36 20.99 -1.04
C ILE A 193 -13.91 21.33 -1.36
N GLY A 194 -13.26 22.22 -0.59
CA GLY A 194 -11.85 22.55 -0.78
C GLY A 194 -10.93 21.32 -0.64
N LEU A 195 -11.18 20.49 0.37
CA LEU A 195 -10.45 19.23 0.57
C LEU A 195 -10.72 18.23 -0.56
N LEU A 196 -11.97 18.10 -1.02
CA LEU A 196 -12.32 17.22 -2.14
C LEU A 196 -11.60 17.63 -3.43
N VAL A 197 -11.54 18.93 -3.74
CA VAL A 197 -10.82 19.45 -4.92
C VAL A 197 -9.32 19.18 -4.81
N LEU A 198 -8.73 19.38 -3.63
CA LEU A 198 -7.31 19.11 -3.37
C LEU A 198 -6.99 17.63 -3.60
N VAL A 199 -7.77 16.73 -3.00
CA VAL A 199 -7.59 15.28 -3.12
C VAL A 199 -7.81 14.82 -4.57
N ALA A 200 -8.83 15.34 -5.26
CA ALA A 200 -9.08 15.03 -6.66
C ALA A 200 -7.95 15.50 -7.59
N THR A 201 -7.38 16.68 -7.34
CA THR A 201 -6.25 17.19 -8.11
C THR A 201 -4.99 16.36 -7.86
N PHE A 202 -4.71 16.01 -6.61
CA PHE A 202 -3.60 15.12 -6.26
C PHE A 202 -3.76 13.75 -6.95
N TYR A 203 -4.98 13.19 -6.93
CA TYR A 203 -5.31 11.95 -7.63
C TYR A 203 -5.00 12.05 -9.13
N LEU A 204 -5.45 13.12 -9.80
CA LEU A 204 -5.18 13.33 -11.22
C LEU A 204 -3.68 13.37 -11.51
N VAL A 205 -2.91 14.11 -10.71
CA VAL A 205 -1.45 14.19 -10.85
C VAL A 205 -0.81 12.80 -10.73
N VAL A 206 -1.17 12.03 -9.71
CA VAL A 206 -0.59 10.68 -9.53
C VAL A 206 -0.98 9.74 -10.67
N ASN A 207 -2.23 9.77 -11.12
CA ASN A 207 -2.66 8.92 -12.23
C ASN A 207 -1.95 9.30 -13.53
N THR A 208 -1.80 10.59 -13.82
CA THR A 208 -1.01 11.06 -14.98
C THR A 208 0.45 10.59 -14.89
N LEU A 209 1.06 10.64 -13.70
CA LEU A 209 2.42 10.10 -13.51
C LEU A 209 2.50 8.59 -13.75
N ALA A 210 1.48 7.83 -13.36
CA ALA A 210 1.40 6.40 -13.63
C ALA A 210 1.25 6.09 -15.13
N ASP A 211 0.41 6.85 -15.84
CA ASP A 211 0.22 6.74 -17.29
C ASP A 211 1.52 7.06 -18.04
N ILE A 212 2.24 8.12 -17.62
CA ILE A 212 3.57 8.46 -18.17
C ILE A 212 4.57 7.33 -17.90
N ALA A 213 4.61 6.79 -16.68
CA ALA A 213 5.50 5.68 -16.34
C ALA A 213 5.20 4.44 -17.20
N GLN A 214 3.93 4.16 -17.48
CA GLN A 214 3.51 3.08 -18.36
C GLN A 214 4.00 3.30 -19.80
N ALA A 215 3.81 4.51 -20.36
CA ALA A 215 4.27 4.86 -21.71
C ALA A 215 5.80 4.76 -21.87
N LEU A 216 6.56 5.07 -20.82
CA LEU A 216 8.03 4.93 -20.82
C LEU A 216 8.49 3.47 -20.76
N ILE A 217 7.73 2.59 -20.11
CA ILE A 217 8.08 1.18 -19.93
C ILE A 217 7.70 0.35 -21.16
N ASP A 218 6.58 0.67 -21.82
CA ASP A 218 6.13 0.00 -23.03
C ASP A 218 5.95 0.98 -24.20
N PRO A 219 6.91 1.06 -25.14
CA PRO A 219 6.80 1.92 -26.32
C PRO A 219 5.70 1.48 -27.31
N ARG A 220 4.99 0.37 -27.05
CA ARG A 220 3.80 -0.05 -27.82
C ARG A 220 2.52 0.64 -27.34
N VAL A 221 2.52 1.21 -26.13
CA VAL A 221 1.40 2.01 -25.62
C VAL A 221 1.52 3.42 -26.19
N LYS A 222 0.70 3.71 -27.21
CA LYS A 222 0.55 5.09 -27.72
C LYS A 222 -0.53 5.79 -26.89
N LEU A 223 -0.18 6.97 -26.36
CA LEU A 223 -1.09 7.90 -25.68
C LEU A 223 -2.21 8.38 -26.63
#